data_AF-A0AAD1SAA6-F1
#
_entry.id   AF-A0AAD1SAA6-F1
#
_cell.length_a   1.000
_cell.length_b   1.000
_cell.length_c   1.000
_cell.angle_alpha   90.00
_cell.angle_beta   90.00
_cell.angle_gamma   90.00
#
_symmetry.space_group_name_H-M   'P 1'
#
loop_
_entity.id
_entity.type
_entity.pdbx_description
1 polymer ?
#
loop_
_entity_poly.entity_id
_entity_poly.type
_entity_poly.pdbx_seq_one_letter_code
_entity_poly.pdbx_strand_id
1 'polypeptide(L)'
;GHHPTWINNILFGQFIRLCRNCSLLENFEEESLDLCQRFLDKDYDPDIIYRAYQKARNLNRSSLINSLIKKEALATPPSPSVQHLKILSLLENQVPRRRRER
;
A
#
# COMPACT_ATOMS: atom_id res chain seq x y z
N GLY A 1 -7.54 -17.54 5.40
CA GLY A 1 -8.24 -17.82 4.12
C GLY A 1 -7.25 -17.68 2.98
N HIS A 2 -7.36 -18.52 1.94
CA HIS A 2 -6.53 -18.38 0.73
C HIS A 2 -7.25 -17.40 -0.22
N HIS A 3 -6.93 -16.11 -0.14
CA HIS A 3 -7.43 -15.16 -1.14
C HIS A 3 -6.80 -15.48 -2.49
N PRO A 4 -7.60 -15.69 -3.56
CA PRO A 4 -7.06 -15.99 -4.88
C PRO A 4 -6.24 -14.82 -5.45
N THR A 5 -5.15 -15.13 -6.15
CA THR A 5 -4.10 -14.19 -6.60
C THR A 5 -4.60 -12.95 -7.36
N TRP A 6 -5.74 -13.05 -8.04
CA TRP A 6 -6.35 -11.91 -8.75
C TRP A 6 -6.81 -10.79 -7.80
N ILE A 7 -7.14 -11.11 -6.55
CA ILE A 7 -7.52 -10.14 -5.51
C ILE A 7 -6.35 -9.21 -5.19
N ASN A 8 -5.12 -9.73 -5.19
CA ASN A 8 -3.91 -8.93 -4.97
C ASN A 8 -3.72 -7.88 -6.08
N ASN A 9 -4.11 -8.22 -7.32
CA ASN A 9 -4.05 -7.29 -8.45
C ASN A 9 -5.08 -6.17 -8.31
N ILE A 10 -6.24 -6.43 -7.69
CA ILE A 10 -7.27 -5.41 -7.42
C ILE A 10 -6.75 -4.42 -6.39
N LEU A 11 -6.27 -4.89 -5.25
CA LEU A 11 -5.71 -4.04 -4.18
C LEU A 11 -4.62 -3.13 -4.74
N PHE A 12 -3.62 -3.73 -5.39
CA PHE A 12 -2.52 -3.01 -5.99
C PHE A 12 -2.99 -1.99 -7.04
N GLY A 13 -3.95 -2.37 -7.90
CA GLY A 13 -4.52 -1.46 -8.89
C GLY A 13 -5.20 -0.24 -8.27
N GLN A 14 -5.87 -0.37 -7.13
CA GLN A 14 -6.50 0.75 -6.44
C GLN A 14 -5.46 1.73 -5.85
N PHE A 15 -4.41 1.21 -5.20
CA PHE A 15 -3.33 2.09 -4.72
C PHE A 15 -2.58 2.79 -5.86
N ILE A 16 -2.38 2.14 -7.00
CA ILE A 16 -1.77 2.77 -8.17
C ILE A 16 -2.63 3.90 -8.73
N ARG A 17 -3.96 3.74 -8.72
CA ARG A 17 -4.89 4.81 -9.11
C ARG A 17 -4.78 6.01 -8.16
N LEU A 18 -4.66 5.77 -6.86
CA LEU A 18 -4.39 6.83 -5.88
C LEU A 18 -3.06 7.52 -6.18
N CYS A 19 -1.96 6.80 -6.43
CA CYS A 19 -0.68 7.41 -6.80
C CYS A 19 -0.78 8.30 -8.06
N ARG A 20 -1.61 7.92 -9.03
CA ARG A 20 -1.85 8.70 -10.26
C ARG A 20 -2.70 9.94 -10.01
N ASN A 21 -3.65 9.88 -9.09
CA ASN A 21 -4.54 11.01 -8.77
C ASN A 21 -3.90 12.00 -7.79
N CYS A 22 -3.10 11.52 -6.84
CA CYS A 22 -2.46 12.34 -5.82
C CYS A 22 -1.13 12.91 -6.33
N SER A 23 -1.03 14.23 -6.41
CA SER A 23 0.20 14.94 -6.81
C SER A 23 1.27 14.93 -5.71
N LEU A 24 0.85 14.79 -4.44
CA LEU A 24 1.70 14.76 -3.26
C LEU A 24 1.63 13.40 -2.58
N LEU A 25 2.75 12.98 -1.99
CA LEU A 25 2.83 11.73 -1.23
C LEU A 25 1.91 11.73 -0.01
N GLU A 26 1.80 12.87 0.67
CA GLU A 26 0.94 13.01 1.86
C GLU A 26 -0.53 12.75 1.54
N ASN A 27 -1.04 13.33 0.45
CA ASN A 27 -2.41 13.09 -0.02
C ASN A 27 -2.60 11.62 -0.43
N PHE A 28 -1.57 10.98 -1.00
CA PHE A 28 -1.63 9.54 -1.30
C PHE A 28 -1.75 8.72 -0.01
N GLU A 29 -0.98 9.06 1.02
CA GLU A 29 -1.01 8.34 2.31
C GLU A 29 -2.32 8.56 3.07
N GLU A 30 -2.91 9.75 3.00
CA GLU A 30 -4.23 10.05 3.57
C GLU A 30 -5.33 9.21 2.89
N GLU A 31 -5.40 9.24 1.56
CA GLU A 31 -6.38 8.45 0.80
C GLU A 31 -6.13 6.94 0.94
N SER A 32 -4.86 6.53 1.08
CA SER A 32 -4.51 5.13 1.32
C SER A 32 -4.97 4.63 2.69
N LEU A 33 -5.03 5.51 3.70
CA LEU A 33 -5.51 5.14 5.03
C LEU A 33 -7.00 4.78 4.99
N ASP A 34 -7.82 5.60 4.32
CA ASP A 34 -9.23 5.32 4.12
C ASP A 34 -9.44 4.04 3.28
N LEU A 35 -8.66 3.88 2.22
CA LEU A 35 -8.72 2.69 1.37
C LEU A 35 -8.32 1.40 2.13
N CYS A 36 -7.31 1.45 3.00
CA CYS A 36 -6.93 0.35 3.89
C CYS A 36 -8.08 -0.03 4.81
N GLN A 37 -8.73 0.95 5.45
CA GLN A 37 -9.88 0.69 6.32
C GLN A 37 -11.01 -0.02 5.57
N ARG A 38 -11.36 0.46 4.37
CA ARG A 38 -12.40 -0.17 3.54
C ARG A 38 -12.08 -1.61 3.14
N PHE A 39 -10.80 -1.95 2.96
CA PHE A 39 -10.40 -3.33 2.66
C PHE A 39 -10.45 -4.20 3.92
N LEU A 40 -10.02 -3.69 5.07
CA LEU A 40 -10.17 -4.39 6.35
C LEU A 40 -11.64 -4.68 6.67
N ASP A 41 -12.53 -3.71 6.47
CA ASP A 41 -13.98 -3.87 6.69
C ASP A 41 -14.60 -4.95 5.77
N LYS A 42 -13.93 -5.27 4.66
CA LYS A 42 -14.32 -6.33 3.72
C LYS A 42 -13.61 -7.66 3.98
N ASP A 43 -12.96 -7.80 5.14
CA ASP A 43 -12.23 -9.01 5.56
C ASP A 43 -11.04 -9.35 4.66
N TYR A 44 -10.40 -8.36 4.03
CA TYR A 44 -9.16 -8.59 3.31
C TYR A 44 -8.00 -8.77 4.29
N ASP A 45 -7.12 -9.71 3.99
CA ASP A 45 -5.92 -9.99 4.80
C ASP A 45 -5.02 -8.73 4.92
N PRO A 46 -4.73 -8.27 6.16
CA PRO A 46 -3.91 -7.08 6.40
C PRO A 46 -2.51 -7.14 5.79
N ASP A 47 -1.89 -8.32 5.72
CA ASP A 47 -0.55 -8.51 5.13
C ASP A 47 -0.59 -8.26 3.61
N ILE A 48 -1.68 -8.70 2.95
CA ILE A 48 -1.87 -8.47 1.52
C ILE A 48 -2.10 -6.97 1.24
N ILE A 49 -2.93 -6.30 2.06
CA ILE A 49 -3.16 -4.86 1.96
C ILE A 49 -1.84 -4.10 2.14
N TYR A 50 -1.06 -4.45 3.18
CA TYR A 50 0.22 -3.82 3.47
C TYR A 50 1.21 -3.96 2.30
N ARG A 51 1.35 -5.17 1.75
CA ARG A 51 2.24 -5.42 0.60
C ARG A 51 1.82 -4.62 -0.63
N ALA A 52 0.52 -4.55 -0.91
CA ALA A 52 0.00 -3.77 -2.04
C ALA A 52 0.26 -2.27 -1.86
N TYR A 53 0.01 -1.74 -0.67
CA TYR A 53 0.30 -0.35 -0.31
C TYR A 53 1.79 -0.03 -0.42
N GLN A 54 2.67 -0.83 0.20
CA GLN A 54 4.12 -0.62 0.13
C GLN A 54 4.62 -0.66 -1.31
N LYS A 55 4.14 -1.61 -2.11
CA LYS A 55 4.52 -1.69 -3.52
C LYS A 55 4.10 -0.46 -4.30
N ALA A 56 2.92 0.10 -4.04
CA ALA A 56 2.45 1.32 -4.68
C ALA A 56 3.19 2.58 -4.18
N ARG A 57 3.42 2.70 -2.86
CA ARG A 57 4.17 3.80 -2.25
C ARG A 57 5.60 3.91 -2.76
N ASN A 58 6.25 2.78 -3.02
CA ASN A 58 7.61 2.73 -3.57
C ASN A 58 7.65 3.02 -5.08
N LEU A 59 6.50 3.12 -5.76
CA LEU A 59 6.45 3.50 -7.16
C LEU A 59 6.42 5.03 -7.27
N ASN A 60 7.40 5.57 -7.99
CA ASN A 60 7.44 7.00 -8.26
C ASN A 60 6.29 7.38 -9.21
N ARG A 61 5.52 8.42 -8.85
CA ARG A 61 4.45 9.01 -9.68
C ARG A 61 4.93 9.27 -11.11
N SER A 62 6.15 9.79 -11.27
CA SER A 62 6.76 10.06 -12.58
C SER A 62 6.89 8.80 -13.44
N SER A 63 7.15 7.65 -12.83
CA SER A 63 7.21 6.36 -13.52
C SER A 63 5.81 5.84 -13.91
N LEU A 64 4.77 6.20 -13.16
CA LEU A 64 3.38 5.78 -13.40
C LEU A 64 2.65 6.62 -14.45
N ILE A 65 3.06 7.88 -14.64
CA ILE A 65 2.50 8.81 -15.64
C ILE A 65 3.23 8.67 -16.98
N ASN A 66 4.55 8.47 -16.97
CA ASN A 66 5.33 8.50 -18.22
C ASN A 66 5.47 7.14 -18.92
N SER A 67 5.19 6.01 -18.28
CA SER A 67 5.15 4.63 -18.83
C SER A 67 6.22 4.18 -19.87
N LEU A 68 7.29 4.95 -20.14
CA LEU A 68 8.23 4.67 -21.24
C LEU A 68 9.68 5.06 -20.96
N ILE A 69 10.03 5.54 -19.78
CA ILE A 69 11.43 5.81 -19.45
C ILE A 69 11.92 4.77 -18.45
N LYS A 70 12.77 3.89 -19.01
CA LYS A 70 13.63 2.86 -18.45
C LYS A 70 13.72 2.78 -16.92
N LYS A 71 13.79 1.53 -16.46
CA LYS A 71 14.40 1.09 -15.20
C LYS A 71 15.58 1.99 -14.82
N GLU A 72 15.71 2.23 -13.52
CA GLU A 72 16.77 2.99 -12.84
C GLU A 72 16.40 4.45 -12.53
N ALA A 73 15.83 4.64 -11.34
CA ALA A 73 16.41 5.56 -10.37
C ALA A 73 15.96 5.11 -8.97
N LEU A 74 16.96 4.74 -8.17
CA LEU A 74 16.88 4.46 -6.75
C LEU A 74 16.18 5.63 -6.03
N ALA A 75 14.91 5.47 -5.69
CA ALA A 75 14.22 6.43 -4.84
C ALA A 75 14.63 6.15 -3.39
N THR A 76 15.32 7.12 -2.78
CA THR A 76 15.46 7.15 -1.32
C THR A 76 14.06 7.03 -0.70
N PRO A 77 13.87 6.18 0.31
CA PRO A 77 12.57 6.04 0.94
C PRO A 77 12.17 7.40 1.52
N PRO A 78 11.00 7.94 1.15
CA PRO A 78 10.53 9.18 1.75
C PRO A 78 10.37 8.95 3.26
N SER A 79 10.90 9.89 4.04
CA SER A 79 10.81 9.87 5.51
C SER A 79 9.40 9.50 5.95
N PRO A 80 9.25 8.60 6.95
CA PRO A 80 7.95 8.10 7.35
C PRO A 80 7.07 9.25 7.85
N SER A 81 6.00 9.54 7.11
CA SER A 81 5.02 10.54 7.52
C SER A 81 4.17 10.00 8.69
N VAL A 82 3.49 10.90 9.39
CA VAL A 82 2.53 10.55 10.44
C VAL A 82 1.42 9.63 9.90
N GLN A 83 1.00 9.80 8.65
CA GLN A 83 -0.04 8.97 8.04
C GLN A 83 0.48 7.56 7.72
N HIS A 84 1.74 7.43 7.28
CA HIS A 84 2.38 6.13 7.10
C HIS A 84 2.42 5.33 8.41
N LEU A 85 2.78 5.98 9.52
CA LEU A 85 2.80 5.35 10.84
C LEU A 85 1.40 4.90 11.30
N LYS A 86 0.35 5.66 10.97
CA LYS A 86 -1.03 5.24 11.24
C LYS A 86 -1.44 4.02 10.42
N ILE A 87 -1.07 3.95 9.14
CA ILE A 87 -1.33 2.76 8.30
C ILE A 87 -0.62 1.52 8.87
N LEU A 88 0.64 1.67 9.30
CA LEU A 88 1.39 0.58 9.94
C LEU A 88 0.68 0.10 11.21
N SER A 89 0.31 1.03 12.11
CA SER A 89 -0.43 0.71 13.33
C SER A 89 -1.77 0.03 13.04
N LEU A 90 -2.52 0.54 12.06
CA LEU A 90 -3.82 -0.02 11.66
C LEU A 90 -3.71 -1.47 11.19
N LEU A 91 -2.71 -1.77 10.36
CA LEU A 91 -2.51 -3.10 9.80
C LEU A 91 -1.86 -4.06 10.79
N GLU A 92 -0.97 -3.59 11.66
CA GLU A 92 -0.30 -4.41 12.68
C GLU A 92 -1.27 -4.88 13.79
N ASN A 93 -2.24 -4.06 14.17
CA ASN A 93 -3.25 -4.41 15.19
C ASN A 93 -4.24 -5.52 14.75
N GLN A 94 -4.29 -5.83 13.45
CA GLN A 94 -5.19 -6.83 12.88
C GLN A 94 -4.50 -8.17 12.54
N VAL A 95 -3.16 -8.23 12.65
CA VAL A 95 -2.43 -9.49 12.46
C VAL A 95 -2.43 -10.26 13.78
N PRO A 96 -3.10 -11.43 13.90
CA PRO A 96 -2.89 -12.29 15.05
C PRO A 96 -1.42 -12.70 15.01
N ARG A 97 -0.63 -12.18 15.95
CA ARG A 97 0.77 -12.55 16.15
C ARG A 97 0.85 -14.07 16.03
N ARG A 98 1.45 -14.58 14.95
CA ARG A 98 1.70 -16.02 14.84
C ARG A 98 2.48 -16.42 16.07
N ARG A 99 1.80 -17.11 16.98
CA ARG A 99 2.39 -17.72 18.16
C ARG A 99 3.42 -18.68 17.61
N ARG A 100 4.69 -18.31 17.78
CA ARG A 100 5.82 -19.18 17.58
C ARG A 100 5.78 -20.18 18.74
N GLU A 101 4.90 -21.17 18.65
CA GLU A 101 4.99 -22.34 19.51
C GLU A 101 6.20 -23.15 19.05
N ARG A 102 7.05 -23.43 20.03
CA ARG A 102 8.35 -24.09 19.94
C ARG A 102 8.20 -25.56 19.56
#